data_AF-A0A9D6R3Z3-F1
#
_entry.id   AF-A0A9D6R3Z3-F1
#
_cell.length_a   1.000
_cell.length_b   1.000
_cell.length_c   1.000
_cell.angle_alpha   90.00
_cell.angle_beta   90.00
_cell.angle_gamma   90.00
#
_symmetry.space_group_name_H-M   'P 1'
#
loop_
_entity.id
_entity.type
_entity.pdbx_description
1 polymer ?
#
loop_
_entity_poly.entity_id
_entity_poly.type
_entity_poly.pdbx_seq_one_letter_code
_entity_poly.pdbx_strand_id
1 'polypeptide(L)'
;MVRRVWRRLATALAAIIFVLSIGACARQPAFPDSAGAYKGTALDGLAADFRLADQNGVEVALSDFRGQVVALSFMDSQCKEVCPLNVLVVPASTEQEELVHTPGVHLIDKMGQRRWYVSTPFDDAGTAQWTPPLSELLVKHIRELLSER
;
A
#
# COMPACT_ATOMS: atom_id res chain seq x y z
N MET A 1 40.60 49.21 -11.51
CA MET A 1 39.25 48.88 -12.04
C MET A 1 39.00 47.37 -12.16
N VAL A 2 39.94 46.61 -12.73
CA VAL A 2 39.86 45.14 -12.99
C VAL A 2 39.52 44.28 -11.76
N ARG A 3 40.12 44.54 -10.60
CA ARG A 3 39.87 43.78 -9.35
C ARG A 3 38.45 43.89 -8.80
N ARG A 4 37.75 45.00 -9.06
CA ARG A 4 36.34 45.18 -8.64
C ARG A 4 35.40 44.40 -9.56
N VAL A 5 35.72 44.31 -10.84
CA VAL A 5 34.95 43.53 -11.84
C VAL A 5 35.06 42.03 -11.54
N TRP A 6 36.27 41.54 -11.24
CA TRP A 6 36.49 40.13 -10.85
C TRP A 6 35.77 39.73 -9.55
N ARG A 7 35.71 40.62 -8.55
CA ARG A 7 34.93 40.38 -7.32
C ARG A 7 33.42 40.32 -7.58
N ARG A 8 32.89 41.13 -8.51
CA ARG A 8 31.46 41.11 -8.89
C ARG A 8 31.11 39.86 -9.69
N LEU A 9 32.03 39.40 -10.56
CA LEU A 9 31.85 38.16 -11.32
C LEU A 9 31.92 36.93 -10.40
N ALA A 10 32.87 36.87 -9.46
CA ALA A 10 32.98 35.75 -8.53
C ALA A 10 31.77 35.63 -7.58
N THR A 11 31.22 36.75 -7.13
CA THR A 11 30.02 36.77 -6.28
C THR A 11 28.75 36.38 -7.05
N ALA A 12 28.61 36.83 -8.31
CA ALA A 12 27.52 36.39 -9.18
C ALA A 12 27.60 34.88 -9.47
N LEU A 13 28.80 34.34 -9.74
CA LEU A 13 28.99 32.91 -10.00
C LEU A 13 28.66 32.05 -8.76
N ALA A 14 29.08 32.47 -7.58
CA ALA A 14 28.78 31.78 -6.33
C ALA A 14 27.28 31.78 -6.00
N ALA A 15 26.57 32.89 -6.27
CA ALA A 15 25.13 32.97 -6.07
C ALA A 15 24.36 32.05 -7.04
N ILE A 16 24.80 31.95 -8.30
CA ILE A 16 24.20 31.04 -9.29
C ILE A 16 24.39 29.57 -8.87
N ILE A 17 25.60 29.19 -8.41
CA ILE A 17 25.88 27.83 -7.94
C ILE A 17 25.01 27.49 -6.72
N PHE A 18 24.86 28.41 -5.76
CA PHE A 18 24.05 28.19 -4.57
C PHE A 18 22.56 28.00 -4.90
N VAL A 19 22.02 28.77 -5.85
CA VAL A 19 20.63 28.59 -6.33
C VAL A 19 20.45 27.25 -7.06
N LEU A 20 21.44 26.82 -7.87
CA LEU A 20 21.39 25.52 -8.52
C LEU A 20 21.42 24.34 -7.53
N SER A 21 22.17 24.45 -6.43
CA SER A 21 22.27 23.38 -5.42
C SER A 21 20.97 23.17 -4.63
N ILE A 22 20.16 24.20 -4.40
CA ILE A 22 18.89 24.08 -3.66
C ILE A 22 17.82 23.37 -4.50
N GLY A 23 17.83 23.54 -5.83
CA GLY A 23 16.87 22.89 -6.73
C GLY A 23 17.04 21.37 -6.86
N ALA A 24 18.21 20.83 -6.48
CA ALA A 24 18.53 19.41 -6.64
C ALA A 24 17.95 18.53 -5.51
N CYS A 25 17.68 19.07 -4.33
CA CYS A 25 17.12 18.30 -3.20
C CYS A 25 15.58 18.19 -3.23
N ALA A 26 14.90 18.91 -4.13
CA ALA A 26 13.44 18.92 -4.22
C ALA A 26 12.87 17.91 -5.24
N ARG A 27 13.72 17.25 -6.04
CA ARG A 27 13.29 16.15 -6.92
C ARG A 27 13.30 14.84 -6.14
N GLN A 28 12.27 14.63 -5.33
CA GLN A 28 11.82 13.26 -5.10
C GLN A 28 11.40 12.69 -6.46
N PRO A 29 11.82 11.46 -6.83
CA PRO A 29 11.17 10.76 -7.92
C PRO A 29 9.70 10.62 -7.53
N ALA A 30 8.84 11.45 -8.11
CA ALA A 30 7.42 11.22 -8.07
C ALA A 30 7.21 9.91 -8.82
N PHE A 31 6.89 8.84 -8.09
CA PHE A 31 6.28 7.67 -8.70
C PHE A 31 5.09 8.19 -9.52
N PRO A 32 4.95 7.77 -10.79
CA PRO A 32 3.81 8.20 -11.59
C PRO A 32 2.56 7.89 -10.78
N ASP A 33 1.85 8.95 -10.39
CA ASP A 33 0.57 8.84 -9.72
C ASP A 33 -0.35 8.23 -10.76
N SER A 34 -0.55 6.91 -10.67
CA SER A 34 -1.47 6.20 -11.55
C SER A 34 -2.84 6.85 -11.32
N ALA A 35 -3.25 7.72 -12.25
CA ALA A 35 -4.59 8.26 -12.30
C ALA A 35 -5.54 7.06 -12.42
N GLY A 36 -6.10 6.66 -11.27
CA GLY A 36 -6.75 5.35 -11.09
C GLY A 36 -6.06 4.43 -10.07
N ALA A 37 -5.47 4.97 -9.00
CA ALA A 37 -4.85 4.17 -7.93
C ALA A 37 -5.83 3.09 -7.44
N TYR A 38 -5.47 1.82 -7.64
CA TYR A 38 -6.25 0.67 -7.20
C TYR A 38 -6.53 0.78 -5.69
N LYS A 39 -7.81 0.83 -5.32
CA LYS A 39 -8.28 0.90 -3.92
C LYS A 39 -8.88 -0.41 -3.42
N GLY A 40 -8.83 -1.46 -4.23
CA GLY A 40 -9.62 -2.68 -4.01
C GLY A 40 -11.04 -2.58 -4.56
N THR A 41 -11.75 -3.69 -4.47
CA THR A 41 -13.15 -3.83 -4.90
C THR A 41 -14.06 -3.49 -3.72
N ALA A 42 -14.92 -2.49 -3.88
CA ALA A 42 -15.94 -2.16 -2.87
C ALA A 42 -16.96 -3.31 -2.77
N LEU A 43 -17.32 -3.67 -1.54
CA LEU A 43 -18.29 -4.73 -1.26
C LEU A 43 -19.57 -4.11 -0.69
N ASP A 44 -20.72 -4.52 -1.20
CA ASP A 44 -22.02 -4.01 -0.77
C ASP A 44 -22.45 -4.58 0.58
N GLY A 45 -23.18 -3.78 1.35
CA GLY A 45 -23.79 -4.20 2.62
C GLY A 45 -22.85 -4.18 3.84
N LEU A 46 -23.46 -4.29 5.02
CA LEU A 46 -22.77 -4.26 6.31
C LEU A 46 -21.87 -5.49 6.51
N ALA A 47 -20.79 -5.30 7.27
CA ALA A 47 -19.99 -6.42 7.74
C ALA A 47 -20.81 -7.31 8.68
N ALA A 48 -20.89 -8.60 8.37
CA ALA A 48 -21.52 -9.58 9.23
C ALA A 48 -20.76 -9.65 10.57
N ASP A 49 -21.50 -9.69 11.68
CA ASP A 49 -20.91 -9.78 13.02
C ASP A 49 -20.59 -11.24 13.38
N PHE A 50 -19.63 -11.81 12.67
CA PHE A 50 -19.18 -13.19 12.93
C PHE A 50 -18.37 -13.25 14.23
N ARG A 51 -18.38 -14.44 14.85
CA ARG A 51 -17.62 -14.76 16.05
C ARG A 51 -16.65 -15.89 15.74
N LEU A 52 -15.38 -15.73 16.10
CA LEU A 52 -14.34 -16.73 15.93
C LEU A 52 -13.55 -16.86 17.23
N ALA A 53 -12.93 -18.02 17.46
CA ALA A 53 -11.94 -18.17 18.51
C ALA A 53 -10.61 -17.54 18.05
N ASP A 54 -9.99 -16.74 18.92
CA ASP A 54 -8.64 -16.21 18.72
C ASP A 54 -7.57 -17.29 18.93
N GLN A 55 -6.29 -16.90 18.82
CA GLN A 55 -5.15 -17.80 19.01
C GLN A 55 -5.02 -18.39 20.43
N ASN A 56 -5.76 -17.85 21.40
CA ASN A 56 -5.79 -18.32 22.79
C ASN A 56 -7.10 -19.09 23.11
N GLY A 57 -7.98 -19.28 22.11
CA GLY A 57 -9.29 -19.90 22.30
C GLY A 57 -10.35 -18.98 22.91
N VAL A 58 -10.07 -17.68 23.02
CA VAL A 58 -11.04 -16.67 23.47
C VAL A 58 -11.94 -16.31 22.30
N GLU A 59 -13.24 -16.28 22.52
CA GLU A 59 -14.18 -15.86 21.49
C GLU A 59 -14.09 -14.34 21.25
N VAL A 60 -13.96 -13.95 19.98
CA VAL A 60 -13.89 -12.56 19.52
C VAL A 60 -14.93 -12.35 18.43
N ALA A 61 -15.73 -11.30 18.56
CA ALA A 61 -16.69 -10.84 17.56
C ALA A 61 -16.10 -9.71 16.71
N LEU A 62 -16.55 -9.56 15.46
CA LEU A 62 -16.14 -8.42 14.65
C LEU A 62 -16.56 -7.08 15.29
N SER A 63 -17.68 -7.06 16.01
CA SER A 63 -18.17 -5.90 16.75
C SER A 63 -17.28 -5.48 17.93
N ASP A 64 -16.41 -6.35 18.42
CA ASP A 64 -15.44 -6.00 19.47
C ASP A 64 -14.40 -4.98 18.98
N PHE A 65 -14.20 -4.88 17.67
CA PHE A 65 -13.28 -3.93 17.02
C PHE A 65 -13.94 -2.62 16.55
N ARG A 66 -15.18 -2.32 16.98
CA ARG A 66 -15.83 -1.07 16.61
C ARG A 66 -15.01 0.13 17.06
N GLY A 67 -14.91 1.14 16.20
CA GLY A 67 -14.00 2.29 16.37
C GLY A 67 -12.61 2.08 15.77
N GLN A 68 -12.29 0.87 15.29
CA GLN A 68 -11.02 0.54 14.64
C GLN A 68 -11.23 0.13 13.18
N VAL A 69 -10.25 0.43 12.33
CA VAL A 69 -10.19 -0.14 10.97
C VAL A 69 -9.70 -1.58 11.09
N VAL A 70 -10.44 -2.53 10.53
CA VAL A 70 -10.11 -3.96 10.61
C VAL A 70 -9.57 -4.44 9.26
N ALA A 71 -8.38 -5.06 9.29
CA ALA A 71 -7.82 -5.81 8.17
C ALA A 71 -8.05 -7.31 8.43
N LEU A 72 -8.88 -7.94 7.62
CA LEU A 72 -9.30 -9.34 7.77
C LEU A 72 -8.85 -10.16 6.56
N SER A 73 -8.08 -11.22 6.81
CA SER A 73 -7.67 -12.18 5.79
C SER A 73 -8.12 -13.58 6.19
N PHE A 74 -8.63 -14.34 5.23
CA PHE A 74 -8.97 -15.75 5.42
C PHE A 74 -7.83 -16.60 4.87
N MET A 75 -7.25 -17.43 5.72
CA MET A 75 -6.12 -18.30 5.38
C MET A 75 -6.57 -19.75 5.48
N ASP A 76 -6.09 -20.60 4.55
CA ASP A 76 -6.35 -22.04 4.63
C ASP A 76 -5.39 -22.69 5.64
N SER A 77 -5.97 -23.32 6.66
CA SER A 77 -5.23 -24.10 7.68
C SER A 77 -4.46 -25.31 7.13
N GLN A 78 -4.80 -25.78 5.92
CA GLN A 78 -4.15 -26.93 5.27
C GLN A 78 -3.01 -26.53 4.34
N CYS A 79 -2.80 -25.23 4.11
CA CYS A 79 -1.69 -24.78 3.28
C CYS A 79 -0.37 -24.99 4.04
N LYS A 80 0.42 -25.97 3.57
CA LYS A 80 1.70 -26.40 4.18
C LYS A 80 2.92 -25.77 3.53
N GLU A 81 2.75 -25.25 2.32
CA GLU A 81 3.71 -24.39 1.63
C GLU A 81 3.57 -22.98 2.22
N VAL A 82 4.70 -22.29 2.36
CA VAL A 82 4.83 -21.02 3.09
C VAL A 82 3.64 -20.09 2.80
N CYS A 83 2.77 -19.89 3.77
CA CYS A 83 1.83 -18.76 3.79
C CYS A 83 2.50 -17.65 4.60
N PRO A 84 3.47 -16.90 4.05
CA PRO A 84 3.88 -15.72 4.77
C PRO A 84 2.64 -14.82 4.81
N LEU A 85 2.28 -14.36 6.01
CA LEU A 85 1.57 -13.08 6.22
C LEU A 85 2.36 -11.88 5.66
N ASN A 86 3.39 -12.15 4.86
CA ASN A 86 4.39 -11.25 4.36
C ASN A 86 4.16 -11.25 2.86
N VAL A 87 4.00 -10.06 2.30
CA VAL A 87 4.03 -9.80 0.86
C VAL A 87 5.37 -10.28 0.33
N LEU A 88 5.47 -11.57 -0.01
CA LEU A 88 6.63 -12.11 -0.69
C LEU A 88 6.42 -11.80 -2.17
N VAL A 89 7.18 -10.82 -2.66
CA VAL A 89 7.35 -10.63 -4.10
C VAL A 89 8.11 -11.86 -4.61
N VAL A 90 7.38 -12.88 -5.02
CA VAL A 90 7.97 -14.00 -5.76
C VAL A 90 8.14 -13.50 -7.21
N PRO A 91 9.37 -13.39 -7.73
CA PRO A 91 9.54 -13.18 -9.17
C PRO A 91 8.91 -14.37 -9.88
N ALA A 92 8.04 -14.12 -10.86
CA ALA A 92 7.32 -15.14 -11.61
C ALA A 92 8.23 -16.34 -11.94
N SER A 93 8.11 -17.43 -11.18
CA SER A 93 8.87 -18.65 -11.39
C SER A 93 8.20 -19.40 -12.52
N THR A 94 8.97 -19.68 -13.57
CA THR A 94 8.52 -20.37 -14.79
C THR A 94 8.31 -21.87 -14.62
N GLU A 95 8.31 -22.40 -13.40
CA GLU A 95 8.05 -23.82 -13.18
C GLU A 95 7.13 -23.99 -11.96
N GLN A 96 6.10 -24.80 -12.18
CA GLN A 96 5.03 -25.22 -11.28
C GLN A 96 3.79 -24.31 -11.25
N GLU A 97 2.76 -24.85 -11.90
CA GLU A 97 1.33 -24.59 -11.78
C GLU A 97 0.85 -24.89 -10.35
N GLU A 98 1.46 -24.24 -9.37
CA GLU A 98 0.91 -24.13 -8.03
C GLU A 98 0.06 -22.86 -8.04
N LEU A 99 -1.24 -22.98 -7.78
CA LEU A 99 -2.11 -21.83 -7.61
C LEU A 99 -1.48 -20.94 -6.54
N VAL A 100 -0.76 -19.89 -6.96
CA VAL A 100 -0.32 -18.81 -6.06
C VAL A 100 -1.59 -18.02 -5.73
N HIS A 101 -2.38 -18.57 -4.81
CA HIS A 101 -3.40 -17.83 -4.12
C HIS A 101 -2.73 -16.62 -3.47
N THR A 102 -2.92 -15.45 -4.06
CA THR A 102 -2.57 -14.22 -3.38
C THR A 102 -3.68 -13.96 -2.38
N PRO A 103 -3.43 -14.06 -1.06
CA PRO A 103 -4.45 -13.79 -0.07
C PRO A 103 -4.83 -12.31 -0.20
N GLY A 104 -6.07 -12.05 -0.61
CA GLY A 104 -6.62 -10.70 -0.52
C GLY A 104 -7.04 -10.40 0.91
N VAL A 105 -7.01 -9.12 1.25
CA VAL A 105 -7.36 -8.61 2.58
C VAL A 105 -8.65 -7.81 2.45
N HIS A 106 -9.61 -8.13 3.31
CA HIS A 106 -10.79 -7.33 3.52
C HIS A 106 -10.44 -6.16 4.43
N LEU A 107 -10.63 -4.94 3.96
CA LEU A 107 -10.60 -3.74 4.80
C LEU A 107 -12.02 -3.37 5.19
N ILE A 108 -12.25 -3.18 6.49
CA ILE A 108 -13.55 -2.85 7.07
C ILE A 108 -13.41 -1.55 7.84
N ASP A 109 -14.32 -0.60 7.60
CA ASP A 109 -14.28 0.70 8.29
C ASP A 109 -14.61 0.59 9.79
N LYS A 110 -14.41 1.70 10.51
CA LYS A 110 -14.60 1.80 11.98
C LYS A 110 -15.99 1.38 12.46
N MET A 111 -17.00 1.46 11.61
CA MET A 111 -18.39 1.16 11.96
C MET A 111 -18.85 -0.22 11.44
N GLY A 112 -18.02 -0.91 10.65
CA GLY A 112 -18.44 -2.12 9.95
C GLY A 112 -19.43 -1.84 8.81
N GLN A 113 -19.51 -0.60 8.32
CA GLN A 113 -20.49 -0.18 7.32
C GLN A 113 -19.97 -0.27 5.90
N ARG A 114 -18.68 0.05 5.69
CA ARG A 114 -18.04 0.00 4.38
C ARG A 114 -16.93 -1.04 4.39
N ARG A 115 -16.78 -1.70 3.24
CA ARG A 115 -15.89 -2.85 3.08
C ARG A 115 -15.25 -2.87 1.70
N TRP A 116 -13.99 -3.28 1.64
CA TRP A 116 -13.23 -3.44 0.41
C TRP A 116 -12.46 -4.75 0.44
N TYR A 117 -12.42 -5.46 -0.69
CA TYR A 117 -11.48 -6.56 -0.91
C TYR A 117 -10.27 -6.04 -1.69
N VAL A 118 -9.10 -6.10 -1.07
CA VAL A 118 -7.85 -5.59 -1.64
C VAL A 118 -6.91 -6.76 -1.92
N SER A 119 -6.53 -6.95 -3.18
CA SER A 119 -5.56 -7.95 -3.61
C SER A 119 -4.52 -7.32 -4.54
N THR A 120 -3.51 -8.06 -4.95
CA THR A 120 -2.70 -7.64 -6.11
C THR A 120 -3.60 -7.65 -7.34
N PRO A 121 -3.67 -6.56 -8.13
CA PRO A 121 -4.43 -6.54 -9.37
C PRO A 121 -3.70 -7.33 -10.46
N PHE A 122 -4.46 -8.18 -11.15
CA PHE A 122 -4.04 -8.91 -12.34
C PHE A 122 -4.82 -8.38 -13.54
N ASP A 123 -4.24 -8.39 -14.74
CA ASP A 123 -4.97 -8.15 -15.97
C ASP A 123 -5.79 -9.37 -16.40
N ASP A 124 -6.61 -9.22 -17.44
CA ASP A 124 -7.47 -10.28 -17.96
C ASP A 124 -6.67 -11.50 -18.49
N ALA A 125 -5.36 -11.32 -18.72
CA ALA A 125 -4.43 -12.37 -19.12
C ALA A 125 -3.74 -13.05 -17.91
N GLY A 126 -4.09 -12.69 -16.68
CA GLY A 126 -3.51 -13.22 -15.45
C GLY A 126 -2.12 -12.67 -15.13
N THR A 127 -1.68 -11.62 -15.81
CA THR A 127 -0.40 -10.96 -15.57
C THR A 127 -0.58 -9.93 -14.46
N ALA A 128 0.30 -9.93 -13.45
CA ALA A 128 0.28 -8.89 -12.44
C ALA A 128 0.45 -7.51 -13.11
N GLN A 129 -0.50 -6.62 -12.91
CA GLN A 129 -0.37 -5.24 -13.38
C GLN A 129 0.75 -4.55 -12.61
N TRP A 130 1.39 -3.55 -13.22
CA TRP A 130 2.42 -2.76 -12.54
C TRP A 130 1.76 -1.91 -11.45
N THR A 131 1.66 -2.48 -10.26
CA THR A 131 1.07 -1.84 -9.09
C THR A 131 2.00 -1.92 -7.89
N PRO A 132 1.89 -0.97 -6.95
CA PRO A 132 2.57 -1.08 -5.68
C PRO A 132 2.31 -2.44 -5.01
N PRO A 133 3.25 -2.95 -4.21
CA PRO A 133 3.04 -4.18 -3.45
C PRO A 133 1.79 -4.06 -2.58
N LEU A 134 1.11 -5.17 -2.32
CA LEU A 134 -0.13 -5.20 -1.53
C LEU A 134 0.02 -4.47 -0.18
N SER A 135 1.18 -4.58 0.48
CA SER A 135 1.46 -3.88 1.73
C SER A 135 1.34 -2.37 1.61
N GLU A 136 1.81 -1.78 0.51
CA GLU A 136 1.72 -0.35 0.27
C GLU A 136 0.28 0.07 -0.05
N LEU A 137 -0.43 -0.73 -0.84
CA LEU A 137 -1.85 -0.51 -1.13
C LEU A 137 -2.68 -0.52 0.16
N LEU A 138 -2.46 -1.50 1.04
CA LEU A 138 -3.13 -1.61 2.33
C LEU A 138 -2.82 -0.41 3.22
N VAL A 139 -1.54 -0.04 3.36
CA VAL A 139 -1.14 1.10 4.20
C VAL A 139 -1.74 2.40 3.70
N LYS A 140 -1.77 2.64 2.38
CA LYS A 140 -2.40 3.81 1.78
C LYS A 140 -3.89 3.86 2.12
N HIS A 141 -4.60 2.76 1.88
CA HIS A 141 -6.04 2.69 2.11
C HIS A 141 -6.41 2.81 3.59
N ILE A 142 -5.66 2.16 4.49
CA ILE A 142 -5.87 2.27 5.94
C ILE A 142 -5.68 3.71 6.40
N ARG A 143 -4.65 4.44 5.90
CA ARG A 143 -4.47 5.86 6.24
C ARG A 143 -5.65 6.71 5.78
N GLU A 144 -6.20 6.45 4.59
CA GLU A 144 -7.40 7.12 4.10
C GLU A 144 -8.58 6.89 5.07
N LEU A 145 -8.89 5.63 5.43
CA LEU A 145 -9.96 5.29 6.37
C LEU A 145 -9.75 5.87 7.79
N LEU A 146 -8.50 5.98 8.23
CA LEU A 146 -8.18 6.59 9.52
C LEU A 146 -8.37 8.12 9.48
N SER A 147 -8.10 8.76 8.34
CA SER A 147 -8.26 10.21 8.14
C SER A 147 -9.72 10.65 7.95
N GLU A 148 -10.59 9.75 7.50
CA GLU A 148 -12.03 9.96 7.48
C GLU A 148 -12.53 10.02 8.94
N ARG A 149 -12.98 11.22 9.31
CA ARG A 149 -13.41 11.57 10.66
C ARG A 149 -14.88 11.24 10.87
#